data_AF-A0A8H5MDS5-F1
#
_entry.id   AF-A0A8H5MDS5-F1
#
_cell.length_a   1.000
_cell.length_b   1.000
_cell.length_c   1.000
_cell.angle_alpha   90.00
_cell.angle_beta   90.00
_cell.angle_gamma   90.00
#
_symmetry.space_group_name_H-M   'P 1'
#
loop_
_entity.id
_entity.type
_entity.pdbx_description
1 polymer ?
#
loop_
_entity_poly.entity_id
_entity_poly.type
_entity_poly.pdbx_seq_one_letter_code
_entity_poly.pdbx_strand_id
1 'polypeptide(L)'
;MSSNPQSLSQPPAGLWGALQASSSRNRPKPRSLASFENGISDLIEADGAETFNKHDLLCPREGCASIILKKGVGKLKEGQSIQIEPQDIPAHPLLPALPSSSESTQWWLITPSPMQFENIGFSRPVQSLSLSPSGNKLKLLACAECDLGPLGWSEEGGSEFWLACSRIGYRDE
;
A
#
# COMPACT_ATOMS: atom_id res chain seq x y z
N MET A 1 6.28 57.91 9.11
CA MET A 1 5.62 56.80 8.39
C MET A 1 5.72 55.58 9.29
N SER A 2 4.68 55.33 10.08
CA SER A 2 4.70 54.34 11.17
C SER A 2 4.26 52.97 10.65
N SER A 3 5.11 51.95 10.87
CA SER A 3 4.87 50.55 10.56
C SER A 3 3.91 49.93 11.59
N ASN A 4 2.83 49.31 11.12
CA ASN A 4 1.86 48.57 11.92
C ASN A 4 2.37 47.12 12.09
N PRO A 5 2.62 46.60 13.31
CA PRO A 5 2.97 45.19 13.48
C PRO A 5 1.71 44.34 13.30
N GLN A 6 1.74 43.43 12.32
CA GLN A 6 0.70 42.43 12.09
C GLN A 6 0.55 41.56 13.35
N SER A 7 -0.64 41.56 13.93
CA SER A 7 -0.98 40.66 15.03
C SER A 7 -0.95 39.22 14.54
N LEU A 8 -0.07 38.41 15.13
CA LEU A 8 -0.16 36.95 15.04
C LEU A 8 -1.46 36.53 15.73
N SER A 9 -2.46 36.15 14.95
CA SER A 9 -3.72 35.61 15.43
C SER A 9 -3.43 34.37 16.28
N GLN A 10 -3.81 34.43 17.57
CA GLN A 10 -3.75 33.26 18.44
C GLN A 10 -4.62 32.16 17.84
N PRO A 11 -4.13 30.89 17.80
CA PRO A 11 -4.93 29.78 17.32
C PRO A 11 -6.21 29.68 18.16
N PRO A 12 -7.37 29.39 17.54
CA PRO A 12 -8.64 29.34 18.24
C PRO A 12 -8.61 28.34 19.39
N ALA A 13 -9.37 28.65 20.45
CA ALA A 13 -9.44 27.80 21.64
C ALA A 13 -9.85 26.37 21.25
N GLY A 14 -9.12 25.38 21.77
CA GLY A 14 -9.34 23.96 21.47
C GLY A 14 -8.52 23.40 20.30
N LEU A 15 -7.82 24.23 19.50
CA LEU A 15 -7.01 23.72 18.38
C LEU A 15 -5.86 22.82 18.87
N TRP A 16 -5.20 23.19 19.96
CA TRP A 16 -4.16 22.36 20.60
C TRP A 16 -4.70 21.04 21.14
N GLY A 17 -5.89 21.06 21.76
CA GLY A 17 -6.55 19.86 22.25
C GLY A 17 -6.98 18.92 21.12
N ALA A 18 -7.46 19.48 20.00
CA ALA A 18 -7.80 18.71 18.81
C ALA A 18 -6.58 18.07 18.14
N LEU A 19 -5.44 18.78 18.08
CA LEU A 19 -4.17 18.25 17.55
C LEU A 19 -3.57 17.15 18.44
N GLN A 20 -3.71 17.25 19.76
CA GLN A 20 -3.29 16.18 20.69
C GLN A 20 -4.23 14.97 20.66
N ALA A 21 -5.54 15.20 20.46
CA ALA A 21 -6.51 14.12 20.30
C ALA A 21 -6.32 13.36 18.98
N SER A 22 -5.89 14.03 17.90
CA SER A 22 -5.60 13.37 16.63
C SER A 22 -4.28 12.58 16.67
N SER A 23 -3.27 13.04 17.43
CA SER A 23 -2.00 12.33 17.58
C SER A 23 -2.06 11.11 18.52
N SER A 24 -3.05 11.06 19.41
CA SER A 24 -3.25 9.98 20.41
C SER A 24 -4.24 8.91 19.99
N ARG A 25 -4.85 8.98 18.79
CA ARG A 25 -5.67 7.87 18.29
C ARG A 25 -4.81 6.62 18.15
N ASN A 26 -5.21 5.54 18.82
CA ASN A 26 -4.63 4.22 18.57
C ASN A 26 -4.76 3.91 17.09
N ARG A 27 -3.63 3.92 16.38
CA ARG A 27 -3.59 3.47 14.99
C ARG A 27 -3.99 1.99 14.97
N PRO A 28 -4.80 1.55 13.98
CA PRO A 28 -5.17 0.16 13.87
C PRO A 28 -3.91 -0.70 13.73
N LYS A 29 -3.92 -1.91 14.30
CA LYS A 29 -2.83 -2.86 14.11
C LYS A 29 -3.07 -3.59 12.79
N PRO A 30 -2.16 -3.47 11.79
CA PRO A 30 -2.30 -4.21 10.55
C PRO A 30 -2.09 -5.69 10.82
N ARG A 31 -3.06 -6.51 10.43
CA ARG A 31 -2.95 -7.97 10.52
C ARG A 31 -2.32 -8.53 9.25
N SER A 32 -1.41 -9.49 9.35
CA SER A 32 -0.71 -10.07 8.20
C SER A 32 -1.46 -11.26 7.60
N LEU A 33 -1.28 -11.53 6.30
CA LEU A 33 -1.90 -12.68 5.62
C LEU A 33 -1.64 -14.01 6.35
N ALA A 34 -0.41 -14.22 6.83
CA ALA A 34 -0.01 -15.45 7.53
C ALA A 34 -0.71 -15.68 8.88
N SER A 35 -1.39 -14.67 9.41
CA SER A 35 -2.12 -14.77 10.68
C SER A 35 -3.59 -15.21 10.53
N PHE A 36 -4.10 -15.33 9.30
CA PHE A 36 -5.46 -15.81 9.02
C PHE A 36 -5.46 -17.33 8.88
N GLU A 37 -6.40 -18.01 9.55
CA GLU A 37 -6.45 -19.48 9.61
C GLU A 37 -6.73 -20.10 8.25
N ASN A 38 -7.63 -19.50 7.46
CA ASN A 38 -7.94 -19.94 6.10
C ASN A 38 -7.15 -19.15 5.03
N GLY A 39 -6.11 -18.43 5.43
CA GLY A 39 -5.26 -17.64 4.53
C GLY A 39 -6.05 -16.63 3.70
N ILE A 40 -5.91 -16.69 2.37
CA ILE A 40 -6.57 -15.75 1.45
C ILE A 40 -8.10 -15.84 1.48
N SER A 41 -8.66 -17.01 1.84
CA SER A 41 -10.11 -17.24 1.84
C SER A 41 -10.84 -16.37 2.86
N ASP A 42 -10.18 -16.01 3.96
CA ASP A 42 -10.75 -15.10 4.97
C ASP A 42 -10.77 -13.62 4.51
N LEU A 43 -10.03 -13.31 3.44
CA LEU A 43 -9.72 -11.96 3.00
C LEU A 43 -10.45 -11.56 1.72
N ILE A 44 -11.21 -12.48 1.13
CA ILE A 44 -11.97 -12.26 -0.09
C ILE A 44 -13.45 -12.13 0.17
N GLU A 45 -14.10 -11.31 -0.65
CA GLU A 45 -15.54 -11.23 -0.81
C GLU A 45 -15.87 -11.44 -2.29
N ALA A 46 -16.81 -12.32 -2.60
CA ALA A 46 -17.20 -12.60 -3.97
C ALA A 46 -18.26 -11.60 -4.43
N ASP A 47 -18.05 -10.99 -5.59
CA ASP A 47 -19.06 -10.20 -6.31
C ASP A 47 -19.20 -10.76 -7.73
N GLY A 48 -20.22 -11.61 -7.90
CA GLY A 48 -20.43 -12.37 -9.12
C GLY A 48 -19.31 -13.36 -9.42
N ALA A 49 -18.61 -13.15 -10.53
CA ALA A 49 -17.50 -14.02 -10.98
C ALA A 49 -16.12 -13.54 -10.49
N GLU A 50 -16.05 -12.35 -9.88
CA GLU A 50 -14.80 -11.78 -9.38
C GLU A 50 -14.74 -11.82 -7.85
N THR A 51 -13.52 -11.82 -7.31
CA THR A 51 -13.27 -11.80 -5.87
C THR A 51 -12.49 -10.54 -5.52
N PHE A 52 -12.94 -9.85 -4.47
CA PHE A 52 -12.43 -8.56 -4.05
C PHE A 52 -11.89 -8.63 -2.62
N ASN A 53 -11.07 -7.66 -2.23
CA ASN A 53 -10.60 -7.56 -0.85
C ASN A 53 -11.75 -7.23 0.10
N LYS A 54 -12.02 -8.12 1.06
CA LYS A 54 -13.05 -7.93 2.09
C LYS A 54 -12.72 -6.79 3.07
N HIS A 55 -11.43 -6.60 3.36
CA HIS A 55 -10.94 -5.63 4.34
C HIS A 55 -10.23 -4.44 3.69
N ASP A 56 -10.19 -3.30 4.38
CA ASP A 56 -9.30 -2.20 4.02
C ASP A 56 -7.84 -2.68 4.12
N LEU A 57 -7.05 -2.37 3.10
CA LEU A 57 -5.63 -2.70 3.04
C LEU A 57 -4.81 -1.57 3.65
N LEU A 58 -3.90 -1.90 4.54
CA LEU A 58 -3.09 -0.99 5.34
C LEU A 58 -1.60 -1.17 5.05
N CYS A 59 -0.81 -0.13 5.33
CA CYS A 59 0.64 -0.28 5.42
C CYS A 59 0.97 -1.32 6.51
N PRO A 60 1.81 -2.34 6.24
CA PRO A 60 2.10 -3.40 7.19
C PRO A 60 2.98 -2.96 8.36
N ARG A 61 3.61 -1.77 8.30
CA ARG A 61 4.45 -1.26 9.39
C ARG A 61 3.61 -0.88 10.59
N GLU A 62 3.92 -1.50 11.73
CA GLU A 62 3.38 -1.12 13.03
C GLU A 62 3.64 0.37 13.32
N GLY A 63 2.60 1.07 13.78
CA GLY A 63 2.66 2.51 14.02
C GLY A 63 2.47 3.39 12.77
N CYS A 64 2.55 2.86 11.55
CA CYS A 64 2.07 3.58 10.36
C CYS A 64 0.61 3.23 10.08
N ALA A 65 0.32 2.00 9.66
CA ALA A 65 -1.04 1.55 9.35
C ALA A 65 -1.84 2.49 8.41
N SER A 66 -1.16 3.28 7.57
CA SER A 66 -1.78 4.13 6.55
C SER A 66 -2.71 3.30 5.68
N ILE A 67 -3.92 3.79 5.42
CA ILE A 67 -4.85 3.10 4.52
C ILE A 67 -4.29 3.21 3.10
N ILE A 68 -4.02 2.07 2.48
CA ILE A 68 -3.53 1.97 1.10
C ILE A 68 -4.70 1.81 0.15
N LEU A 69 -5.66 0.95 0.47
CA LEU A 69 -6.81 0.63 -0.38
C LEU A 69 -8.05 0.37 0.48
N LYS A 70 -9.21 0.81 0.01
CA LYS A 70 -10.50 0.49 0.66
C LYS A 70 -10.95 -0.92 0.31
N LYS A 71 -11.81 -1.50 1.16
CA LYS A 71 -12.52 -2.75 0.87
C LYS A 71 -13.29 -2.69 -0.45
N GLY A 72 -13.38 -3.82 -1.14
CA GLY A 72 -14.14 -3.98 -2.39
C GLY A 72 -13.50 -3.38 -3.64
N VAL A 73 -12.21 -2.98 -3.59
CA VAL A 73 -11.55 -2.29 -4.70
C VAL A 73 -10.55 -3.20 -5.42
N GLY A 74 -9.71 -3.91 -4.67
CA GLY A 74 -8.66 -4.78 -5.20
C GLY A 74 -9.23 -6.13 -5.59
N LYS A 75 -9.04 -6.52 -6.86
CA LYS A 75 -9.44 -7.82 -7.38
C LYS A 75 -8.37 -8.86 -7.10
N LEU A 76 -8.72 -10.01 -6.54
CA LEU A 76 -7.76 -11.09 -6.34
C LEU A 76 -7.38 -11.70 -7.68
N LYS A 77 -6.07 -11.81 -7.92
CA LYS A 77 -5.49 -12.53 -9.05
C LYS A 77 -4.35 -13.41 -8.56
N GLU A 78 -4.31 -14.62 -9.07
CA GLU A 78 -3.15 -15.49 -8.95
C GLU A 78 -2.31 -15.36 -10.22
N GLY A 79 -1.01 -15.17 -10.05
CA GLY A 79 -0.09 -14.98 -11.17
C GLY A 79 1.34 -15.33 -10.79
N GLN A 80 2.22 -15.32 -11.77
CA GLN A 80 3.65 -15.55 -11.56
C GLN A 80 4.21 -14.53 -10.56
N SER A 81 5.06 -14.99 -9.64
CA SER A 81 5.83 -14.09 -8.79
C SER A 81 6.79 -13.28 -9.65
N ILE A 82 6.82 -11.96 -9.42
CA ILE A 82 7.75 -11.06 -10.08
C ILE A 82 8.69 -10.54 -9.01
N GLN A 83 9.99 -10.61 -9.29
CA GLN A 83 11.00 -10.02 -8.42
C GLN A 83 10.90 -8.50 -8.54
N ILE A 84 10.52 -7.83 -7.45
CA ILE A 84 10.35 -6.37 -7.39
C ILE A 84 11.39 -5.70 -6.47
N GLU A 85 12.28 -6.50 -5.88
CA GLU A 85 13.43 -6.05 -5.10
C GLU A 85 14.54 -5.63 -6.06
N PRO A 86 14.98 -4.35 -6.03
CA PRO A 86 16.16 -3.95 -6.77
C PRO A 86 17.38 -4.74 -6.31
N GLN A 87 18.18 -5.27 -7.24
CA GLN A 87 19.36 -6.09 -6.91
C GLN A 87 20.40 -5.34 -6.06
N ASP A 88 20.42 -4.01 -6.18
CA ASP A 88 21.39 -3.13 -5.51
C ASP A 88 20.94 -2.69 -4.11
N ILE A 89 19.72 -3.02 -3.69
CA ILE A 89 19.13 -2.55 -2.43
C ILE A 89 18.69 -3.76 -1.60
N PRO A 90 19.17 -3.91 -0.36
CA PRO A 90 18.73 -4.99 0.50
C PRO A 90 17.23 -4.89 0.77
N ALA A 91 16.54 -6.03 0.75
CA ALA A 91 15.12 -6.09 1.06
C ALA A 91 14.85 -5.54 2.47
N HIS A 92 13.78 -4.76 2.61
CA HIS A 92 13.41 -4.20 3.89
C HIS A 92 12.98 -5.32 4.86
N PRO A 93 13.52 -5.40 6.09
CA PRO A 93 13.30 -6.55 6.99
C PRO A 93 11.85 -6.76 7.43
N LEU A 94 11.01 -5.71 7.32
CA LEU A 94 9.59 -5.77 7.62
C LEU A 94 8.73 -6.39 6.50
N LEU A 95 9.28 -6.58 5.31
CA LEU A 95 8.53 -7.12 4.17
C LEU A 95 8.95 -8.58 3.93
N PRO A 96 7.99 -9.52 3.92
CA PRO A 96 8.28 -10.91 3.56
C PRO A 96 8.92 -11.01 2.18
N ALA A 97 9.88 -11.92 2.02
CA ALA A 97 10.43 -12.24 0.72
C ALA A 97 9.33 -12.75 -0.21
N LEU A 98 9.33 -12.29 -1.46
CA LEU A 98 8.44 -12.85 -2.46
C LEU A 98 9.00 -14.20 -2.91
N PRO A 99 8.12 -15.14 -3.30
CA PRO A 99 8.55 -16.43 -3.83
C PRO A 99 9.32 -16.24 -5.13
N SER A 100 10.06 -17.28 -5.52
CA SER A 100 10.88 -17.25 -6.73
C SER A 100 10.01 -16.99 -7.97
N SER A 101 10.58 -16.44 -9.04
CA SER A 101 9.82 -16.12 -10.24
C SER A 101 9.21 -17.34 -10.94
N SER A 102 9.58 -18.57 -10.58
CA SER A 102 8.94 -19.80 -11.06
C SER A 102 7.64 -20.16 -10.34
N GLU A 103 7.35 -19.55 -9.19
CA GLU A 103 6.22 -19.87 -8.33
C GLU A 103 5.08 -18.87 -8.51
N SER A 104 3.84 -19.31 -8.27
CA SER A 104 2.68 -18.41 -8.24
C SER A 104 2.59 -17.68 -6.91
N THR A 105 2.04 -16.47 -6.95
CA THR A 105 1.67 -15.70 -5.77
C THR A 105 0.36 -14.96 -6.00
N GLN A 106 -0.23 -14.52 -4.90
CA GLN A 106 -1.50 -13.82 -4.86
C GLN A 106 -1.27 -12.31 -4.88
N TRP A 107 -2.02 -11.65 -5.75
CA TRP A 107 -1.98 -10.21 -5.94
C TRP A 107 -3.36 -9.59 -5.84
N TRP A 108 -3.42 -8.40 -5.25
CA TRP A 108 -4.53 -7.50 -5.47
C TRP A 108 -4.24 -6.68 -6.73
N LEU A 109 -5.10 -6.82 -7.74
CA LEU A 109 -5.12 -6.03 -8.95
C LEU A 109 -6.05 -4.83 -8.77
N ILE A 110 -5.52 -3.63 -8.97
CA ILE A 110 -6.24 -2.37 -8.91
C ILE A 110 -6.27 -1.78 -10.32
N THR A 111 -7.44 -1.34 -10.75
CA THR A 111 -7.71 -0.73 -12.06
C THR A 111 -8.86 0.27 -11.92
N PRO A 112 -9.07 1.19 -12.88
CA PRO A 112 -8.22 1.49 -14.04
C PRO A 112 -7.19 2.60 -13.76
N SER A 113 -7.18 3.15 -12.54
CA SER A 113 -6.51 4.42 -12.24
C SER A 113 -5.84 4.36 -10.86
N PRO A 114 -4.70 5.06 -10.68
CA PRO A 114 -4.06 5.18 -9.37
C PRO A 114 -4.93 5.94 -8.35
N MET A 115 -5.99 6.63 -8.79
CA MET A 115 -6.93 7.32 -7.91
C MET A 115 -7.79 6.37 -7.06
N GLN A 116 -7.73 5.06 -7.33
CA GLN A 116 -8.36 4.06 -6.47
C GLN A 116 -7.62 3.85 -5.14
N PHE A 117 -6.34 4.25 -5.06
CA PHE A 117 -5.57 4.20 -3.83
C PHE A 117 -5.86 5.41 -2.94
N GLU A 118 -5.78 5.17 -1.63
CA GLU A 118 -5.91 6.21 -0.62
C GLU A 118 -4.56 6.91 -0.39
N ASN A 119 -3.49 6.14 -0.08
CA ASN A 119 -2.17 6.67 0.25
C ASN A 119 -1.02 5.80 -0.28
N ILE A 120 -0.82 5.78 -1.60
CA ILE A 120 0.28 5.04 -2.24
C ILE A 120 1.27 6.00 -2.92
N GLY A 121 2.55 5.67 -2.82
CA GLY A 121 3.65 6.32 -3.53
C GLY A 121 4.13 5.47 -4.72
N PHE A 122 4.59 6.14 -5.78
CA PHE A 122 5.15 5.52 -6.97
C PHE A 122 6.62 5.91 -7.12
N SER A 123 7.49 4.93 -7.34
CA SER A 123 8.88 5.22 -7.69
C SER A 123 9.01 5.80 -9.09
N ARG A 124 10.18 6.35 -9.39
CA ARG A 124 10.62 6.49 -10.79
C ARG A 124 10.77 5.10 -11.42
N PRO A 125 10.66 4.97 -12.76
CA PRO A 125 10.93 3.71 -13.44
C PRO A 125 12.30 3.15 -13.05
N VAL A 126 12.31 1.92 -12.55
CA VAL A 126 13.53 1.27 -12.04
C VAL A 126 14.24 0.56 -13.18
N GLN A 127 15.49 0.95 -13.45
CA GLN A 127 16.28 0.41 -14.56
C GLN A 127 16.93 -0.95 -14.24
N SER A 128 17.20 -1.22 -12.96
CA SER A 128 17.86 -2.45 -12.50
C SER A 128 16.92 -3.64 -12.35
N LEU A 129 15.61 -3.45 -12.53
CA LEU A 129 14.64 -4.53 -12.56
C LEU A 129 14.43 -5.02 -13.99
N SER A 130 14.18 -6.32 -14.12
CA SER A 130 13.72 -6.89 -15.38
C SER A 130 12.45 -6.18 -15.86
N LEU A 131 12.29 -6.09 -17.18
CA LEU A 131 11.07 -5.54 -17.77
C LEU A 131 9.85 -6.34 -17.30
N SER A 132 8.70 -5.69 -17.25
CA SER A 132 7.43 -6.33 -16.96
C SER A 132 7.13 -7.46 -17.97
N PRO A 133 6.12 -8.32 -17.72
CA PRO A 133 5.67 -9.29 -18.72
C PRO A 133 5.35 -8.68 -20.09
N SER A 134 4.93 -7.41 -20.11
CA SER A 134 4.62 -6.64 -21.33
C SER A 134 5.84 -5.94 -21.95
N GLY A 135 7.04 -6.06 -21.36
CA GLY A 135 8.26 -5.41 -21.83
C GLY A 135 8.42 -3.95 -21.41
N ASN A 136 7.60 -3.46 -20.46
CA ASN A 136 7.62 -2.08 -19.99
C ASN A 136 8.49 -1.92 -18.74
N LYS A 137 8.91 -0.68 -18.47
CA LYS A 137 9.63 -0.38 -17.23
C LYS A 137 8.70 -0.46 -16.03
N LEU A 138 9.20 -1.02 -14.93
CA LEU A 138 8.45 -1.15 -13.69
C LEU A 138 8.58 0.11 -12.82
N LYS A 139 7.47 0.50 -12.22
CA LYS A 139 7.41 1.42 -11.08
C LYS A 139 7.05 0.63 -9.84
N LEU A 140 7.73 0.91 -8.75
CA LEU A 140 7.51 0.26 -7.46
C LEU A 140 6.50 1.06 -6.65
N LEU A 141 5.63 0.35 -5.93
CA LEU A 141 4.63 0.92 -5.06
C LEU A 141 5.14 0.90 -3.61
N ALA A 142 5.01 2.02 -2.91
CA ALA A 142 5.40 2.16 -1.52
C ALA A 142 4.29 2.88 -0.72
N CYS A 143 4.32 2.77 0.60
CA CYS A 143 3.43 3.56 1.46
C CYS A 143 3.76 5.06 1.33
N ALA A 144 2.76 5.90 1.06
CA ALA A 144 2.98 7.35 0.92
C ALA A 144 3.30 8.08 2.24
N GLU A 145 3.04 7.46 3.39
CA GLU A 145 3.31 8.09 4.71
C GLU A 145 4.71 7.78 5.24
N CYS A 146 5.21 6.56 5.06
CA CYS A 146 6.44 6.11 5.70
C CYS A 146 7.48 5.52 4.74
N ASP A 147 7.22 5.62 3.44
CA ASP A 147 8.06 5.14 2.34
C ASP A 147 8.42 3.65 2.37
N LEU A 148 7.71 2.86 3.18
CA LEU A 148 7.90 1.41 3.22
C LEU A 148 7.45 0.79 1.88
N GLY A 149 8.39 0.12 1.22
CA GLY A 149 8.15 -0.64 -0.01
C GLY A 149 9.36 -1.53 -0.36
N PRO A 150 9.26 -2.31 -1.45
CA PRO A 150 8.15 -2.34 -2.40
C PRO A 150 6.97 -3.21 -1.92
N LEU A 151 5.79 -2.61 -1.86
CA LEU A 151 4.52 -3.28 -1.55
C LEU A 151 3.90 -3.95 -2.80
N GLY A 152 4.32 -3.48 -3.98
CA GLY A 152 3.76 -3.87 -5.25
C GLY A 152 4.45 -3.18 -6.42
N TRP A 153 3.87 -3.31 -7.61
CA TRP A 153 4.41 -2.76 -8.85
C TRP A 153 3.33 -2.30 -9.81
N SER A 154 3.73 -1.48 -10.79
CA SER A 154 2.94 -1.13 -11.96
C SER A 154 3.84 -0.91 -13.16
N GLU A 155 3.28 -0.94 -14.36
CA GLU A 155 4.01 -0.59 -15.56
C GLU A 155 4.01 0.93 -15.79
N GLU A 156 5.07 1.45 -16.41
CA GLU A 156 5.09 2.82 -16.88
C GLU A 156 4.03 3.04 -17.98
N GLY A 157 3.05 3.91 -17.69
CA GLY A 157 1.94 4.19 -18.61
C GLY A 157 0.80 3.17 -18.57
N GLY A 158 0.91 2.13 -17.73
CA GLY A 158 -0.14 1.14 -17.53
C GLY A 158 -1.30 1.63 -16.64
N SER A 159 -2.42 0.93 -16.73
CA SER A 159 -3.64 1.13 -15.92
C SER A 159 -3.85 0.06 -14.85
N GLU A 160 -2.90 -0.87 -14.74
CA GLU A 160 -2.91 -1.99 -13.80
C GLU A 160 -1.86 -1.78 -12.72
N PHE A 161 -2.29 -1.96 -11.47
CA PHE A 161 -1.46 -1.80 -10.28
C PHE A 161 -1.60 -3.05 -9.42
N TRP A 162 -0.47 -3.65 -9.06
CA TRP A 162 -0.43 -4.97 -8.44
C TRP A 162 0.18 -4.86 -7.04
N LEU A 163 -0.58 -5.20 -6.00
CA LEU A 163 -0.09 -5.27 -4.62
C LEU A 163 0.07 -6.73 -4.19
N ALA A 164 1.21 -7.09 -3.61
CA ALA A 164 1.41 -8.43 -3.09
C ALA A 164 0.58 -8.64 -1.82
N CYS A 165 -0.29 -9.65 -1.80
CA CYS A 165 -1.15 -9.93 -0.64
C CYS A 165 -0.33 -10.19 0.65
N SER A 166 0.86 -10.78 0.51
CA SER A 166 1.78 -11.06 1.62
C SER A 166 2.49 -9.82 2.19
N ARG A 167 2.47 -8.69 1.48
CA ARG A 167 3.19 -7.44 1.84
C ARG A 167 2.29 -6.31 2.27
N ILE A 168 1.01 -6.59 2.49
CA ILE A 168 0.03 -5.60 2.93
C ILE A 168 -0.53 -6.01 4.28
N GLY A 169 -0.95 -5.03 5.06
CA GLY A 169 -1.74 -5.24 6.27
C GLY A 169 -3.22 -5.29 5.94
N TYR A 170 -3.98 -6.04 6.73
CA TYR A 170 -5.43 -6.09 6.66
C TYR A 170 -6.01 -5.47 7.93
N ARG A 171 -7.03 -4.62 7.79
CA ARG A 171 -7.73 -4.07 8.94
C ARG A 171 -8.63 -5.14 9.57
N ASP A 172 -8.35 -5.50 10.81
CA ASP A 172 -9.32 -6.23 11.65
C ASP A 172 -10.55 -5.35 11.87
N GLU A 173 -11.74 -5.95 11.72
CA GLU A 173 -13.05 -5.27 11.89
C GLU A 173 -13.23 -4.68 13.29
#